data_AF-A0A376VI71-F1
#
_entry.id   AF-A0A376VI71-F1
#
_cell.length_a   1.000
_cell.length_b   1.000
_cell.length_c   1.000
_cell.angle_alpha   90.00
_cell.angle_beta   90.00
_cell.angle_gamma   90.00
#
_symmetry.space_group_name_H-M   'P 1'
#
loop_
_entity.id
_entity.type
_entity.pdbx_description
1 polymer ?
#
loop_
_entity_poly.entity_id
_entity_poly.type
_entity_poly.pdbx_seq_one_letter_code
_entity_poly.pdbx_strand_id
1 'polypeptide(L)' 'MAIAYGEQWMNMAQPFWALPALAIAGLGVRDIMGYCITALLFSGVIFVVGLTLF' A
#
# COMPACT_ATOMS: atom_id res chain seq x y z
N MET A 1 9.88 -0.95 15.82
CA MET A 1 9.62 -0.31 14.52
C MET A 1 9.11 -1.29 13.47
N ALA A 2 9.60 -2.53 13.40
CA ALA A 2 9.15 -3.52 12.41
C ALA A 2 7.62 -3.73 12.35
N ILE A 3 6.95 -3.83 13.51
CA ILE A 3 5.48 -4.01 13.57
C ILE A 3 4.74 -2.81 12.96
N ALA A 4 5.15 -1.57 13.27
CA ALA A 4 4.54 -0.36 12.74
C ALA A 4 4.68 -0.26 11.21
N TYR A 5 5.85 -0.62 10.68
CA TYR A 5 6.08 -0.66 9.24
C TYR A 5 5.27 -1.77 8.55
N GLY A 6 5.13 -2.94 9.19
CA GLY A 6 4.29 -4.04 8.68
C GLY A 6 2.81 -3.66 8.60
N GLU A 7 2.28 -3.00 9.62
CA GLU A 7 0.92 -2.41 9.62
C GLU A 7 0.75 -1.42 8.45
N GLN A 8 1.71 -0.51 8.28
CA GLN A 8 1.64 0.48 7.21
C GLN A 8 1.72 -0.14 5.81
N TRP A 9 2.49 -1.22 5.65
CA TRP A 9 2.59 -1.97 4.40
C TRP A 9 1.29 -2.71 4.08
N MET A 10 0.67 -3.39 5.06
CA MET A 10 -0.60 -4.08 4.83
C MET A 10 -1.78 -3.13 4.61
N ASN A 11 -1.73 -1.91 5.14
CA ASN A 11 -2.72 -0.86 4.84
C ASN A 11 -2.76 -0.44 3.36
N MET A 12 -1.80 -0.87 2.53
CA MET A 12 -1.87 -0.71 1.08
C MET A 12 -2.76 -1.77 0.41
N ALA A 13 -2.96 -2.95 1.02
CA ALA A 13 -3.84 -3.99 0.45
C ALA A 13 -5.31 -3.53 0.39
N GLN A 14 -5.72 -2.73 1.38
CA GLN A 14 -7.04 -2.10 1.43
C GLN A 14 -6.89 -0.59 1.66
N PRO A 15 -7.02 0.24 0.60
CA PRO A 15 -6.78 1.67 0.68
C PRO A 15 -7.98 2.44 1.22
N PHE A 16 -8.42 2.14 2.46
CA PHE A 16 -9.53 2.86 3.11
C PHE A 16 -9.22 4.33 3.34
N TRP A 17 -7.96 4.64 3.58
CA TRP A 17 -7.45 6.01 3.69
C TRP A 17 -7.66 6.83 2.40
N ALA A 18 -7.76 6.17 1.24
CA ALA A 18 -7.94 6.85 -0.05
C ALA A 18 -9.40 7.06 -0.43
N LEU A 19 -10.36 6.39 0.22
CA LEU A 19 -11.79 6.51 -0.09
C LEU A 19 -12.31 7.97 -0.06
N PRO A 20 -11.95 8.81 0.94
CA PRO A 20 -12.42 10.19 0.97
C PRO A 20 -11.88 11.01 -0.20
N ALA A 21 -10.61 10.82 -0.56
CA ALA A 21 -9.98 11.53 -1.68
C ALA A 21 -10.58 11.09 -3.02
N LEU A 22 -10.88 9.81 -3.19
CA LEU A 22 -11.54 9.28 -4.38
C LEU A 22 -12.96 9.80 -4.54
N ALA A 23 -13.71 9.94 -3.45
CA ALA A 23 -15.05 10.53 -3.47
C ALA A 23 -15.03 11.99 -3.94
N ILE A 24 -14.03 12.76 -3.52
CA ILE A 24 -13.82 14.15 -3.98
C ILE A 24 -13.42 14.18 -5.47
N ALA A 25 -12.60 13.24 -5.91
CA ALA A 25 -12.16 13.15 -7.30
C ALA A 25 -13.21 12.52 -8.26
N GLY A 26 -14.33 11.99 -7.73
CA GLY A 26 -15.34 11.29 -8.53
C GLY A 26 -14.85 9.96 -9.11
N LEU A 27 -13.83 9.35 -8.50
CA LEU A 27 -13.21 8.10 -8.94
C LEU A 27 -13.72 6.89 -8.13
N GLY A 28 -13.70 5.72 -8.75
CA GLY A 28 -14.05 4.47 -8.10
C GLY A 28 -12.88 3.89 -7.29
N VAL A 29 -13.21 3.07 -6.29
CA VAL A 29 -12.20 2.32 -5.50
C VAL A 29 -11.32 1.44 -6.40
N ARG A 30 -11.90 0.88 -7.46
CA ARG A 30 -11.18 0.01 -8.40
C ARG A 30 -10.08 0.74 -9.16
N ASP A 31 -10.20 2.06 -9.32
CA ASP A 31 -9.24 2.87 -10.08
C ASP A 31 -7.91 3.03 -9.33
N ILE A 32 -7.95 3.05 -7.98
CA ILE A 32 -6.73 3.12 -7.16
C ILE A 32 -6.18 1.73 -6.79
N MET A 33 -7.03 0.72 -6.72
CA MET A 33 -6.66 -0.61 -6.23
C MET A 33 -5.49 -1.23 -7.02
N GLY A 34 -5.44 -1.00 -8.34
CA GLY A 34 -4.34 -1.46 -9.18
C GLY A 34 -2.99 -0.85 -8.79
N TYR A 35 -2.97 0.46 -8.48
CA TYR A 35 -1.78 1.15 -7.98
C TYR A 35 -1.39 0.62 -6.59
N CYS A 36 -2.35 0.49 -5.68
CA CYS A 36 -2.10 0.03 -4.32
C CYS A 36 -1.51 -1.40 -4.27
N ILE A 37 -2.03 -2.31 -5.10
CA ILE A 37 -1.48 -3.68 -5.21
C ILE A 37 -0.07 -3.66 -5.80
N THR A 38 0.18 -2.83 -6.81
CA THR A 38 1.51 -2.69 -7.42
C THR A 38 2.52 -2.15 -6.40
N ALA A 39 2.14 -1.12 -5.66
CA ALA A 39 2.96 -0.54 -4.59
C ALA A 39 3.23 -1.55 -3.47
N LEU A 40 2.23 -2.35 -3.08
CA LEU A 40 2.38 -3.41 -2.07
C LEU A 40 3.38 -4.48 -2.50
N LEU A 41 3.30 -4.96 -3.73
CA LEU A 41 4.23 -5.96 -4.25
C LEU A 41 5.65 -5.40 -4.40
N PHE A 42 5.80 -4.21 -4.98
CA PHE A 42 7.10 -3.59 -5.22
C PHE A 42 7.81 -3.24 -3.91
N SER A 43 7.09 -2.62 -2.97
CA SER A 43 7.63 -2.33 -1.63
C SER A 43 7.93 -3.62 -0.85
N GLY A 44 7.15 -4.69 -1.04
CA GLY A 44 7.43 -6.00 -0.46
C GLY A 44 8.78 -6.56 -0.89
N VAL A 45 9.11 -6.46 -2.19
CA VAL A 45 10.44 -6.86 -2.69
C VAL A 45 11.54 -6.03 -2.04
N ILE A 46 11.38 -4.71 -1.96
CA ILE A 46 12.36 -3.82 -1.31
C ILE A 46 12.52 -4.19 0.17
N PHE A 47 11.43 -4.47 0.88
CA PHE A 47 11.43 -4.88 2.28
C PHE A 47 12.21 -6.18 2.49
N VAL A 48 11.96 -7.20 1.67
CA VAL A 48 12.65 -8.50 1.77
C VAL A 48 14.13 -8.35 1.46
N VAL A 49 14.49 -7.56 0.44
CA VAL A 49 15.90 -7.28 0.12
C VAL A 49 16.59 -6.54 1.26
N GLY A 50 15.93 -5.51 1.81
CA GLY A 50 16.45 -4.76 2.96
C GLY A 50 16.66 -5.65 4.19
N LEU A 51 15.72 -6.55 4.47
CA LEU A 51 15.79 -7.48 5.61
C LEU A 51 16.84 -8.59 5.43
N THR A 52 17.17 -8.96 4.20
CA THR A 52 18.12 -10.05 3.93
C THR A 52 19.56 -9.57 3.81
N LEU A 53 19.78 -8.29 3.49
CA LEU A 53 21.11 -7.70 3.32
C LEU A 53 21.61 -6.90 4.53
N PHE A 54 20.74 -6.62 5.51
CA PHE A 54 21.04 -5.91 6.76
C PHE A 54 20.46 -6.68 7.95
#